data_AF-A0A918X4X8-F1
#
_entry.id   AF-A0A918X4X8-F1
#
_cell.length_a   1.000
_cell.length_b   1.000
_cell.length_c   1.000
_cell.angle_alpha   90.00
_cell.angle_beta   90.00
_cell.angle_gamma   90.00
#
_symmetry.space_group_name_H-M   'P 1'
#
loop_
_entity.id
_entity.type
_entity.pdbx_description
1 polymer ?
#
loop_
_entity_poly.entity_id
_entity_poly.type
_entity_poly.pdbx_seq_one_letter_code
_entity_poly.pdbx_strand_id
1 'polypeptide(L)'
;MLARCEEIMRDVCADFDAELKEFNGEDDYVHLLVHYPPKVALSKLVNSLKGVSSRRLRIEYAGEVNRVIMHGRFWSRSYFAGSCAGAPITVVRQYIEQQKRPY
;
A
#
# COMPACT_ATOMS: atom_id res chain seq x y z
N MET A 1 -9.43 -3.09 -10.00
CA MET A 1 -8.47 -2.07 -9.53
C MET A 1 -7.44 -2.62 -8.54
N LEU A 2 -7.83 -3.40 -7.51
CA LEU A 2 -6.89 -3.98 -6.52
C LEU A 2 -5.80 -4.87 -7.13
N ALA A 3 -6.15 -5.82 -8.02
CA ALA A 3 -5.17 -6.67 -8.70
C ALA A 3 -4.12 -5.84 -9.47
N ARG A 4 -4.55 -4.77 -10.13
CA ARG A 4 -3.65 -3.86 -10.82
C ARG A 4 -2.77 -3.06 -9.87
N CYS A 5 -3.32 -2.65 -8.73
CA CYS A 5 -2.57 -2.00 -7.66
C CYS A 5 -1.44 -2.92 -7.14
N GLU A 6 -1.76 -4.20 -6.92
CA GLU A 6 -0.79 -5.22 -6.52
C GLU A 6 0.35 -5.35 -7.53
N GLU A 7 0.05 -5.47 -8.82
CA GLU A 7 1.05 -5.56 -9.89
C GLU A 7 2.00 -4.35 -9.86
N ILE A 8 1.46 -3.13 -9.78
CA ILE A 8 2.27 -1.91 -9.74
C ILE A 8 3.13 -1.87 -8.47
N MET A 9 2.58 -2.27 -7.33
CA MET A 9 3.35 -2.28 -6.08
C MET A 9 4.43 -3.37 -6.07
N ARG A 10 4.19 -4.50 -6.74
CA ARG A 10 5.17 -5.56 -6.95
C ARG A 10 6.34 -5.07 -7.81
N ASP A 11 6.07 -4.35 -8.90
CA ASP A 11 7.10 -3.70 -9.73
C ASP A 11 7.95 -2.74 -8.89
N VAL A 12 7.29 -1.87 -8.10
CA VAL A 12 8.00 -0.89 -7.27
C VAL A 12 8.83 -1.56 -6.17
N CYS A 13 8.35 -2.66 -5.59
CA CYS A 13 9.17 -3.44 -4.66
C CYS A 13 10.43 -3.97 -5.37
N ALA A 14 10.29 -4.54 -6.58
CA ALA A 14 11.42 -5.07 -7.34
C ALA A 14 12.46 -3.99 -7.67
N ASP A 15 12.04 -2.77 -8.03
CA ASP A 15 12.93 -1.62 -8.27
C ASP A 15 13.79 -1.24 -7.04
N PHE A 16 13.37 -1.66 -5.84
CA PHE A 16 14.05 -1.39 -4.57
C PHE A 16 14.84 -2.60 -4.03
N ASP A 17 15.06 -3.65 -4.83
CA ASP A 17 15.55 -4.95 -4.40
C ASP A 17 14.69 -5.56 -3.27
N ALA A 18 13.40 -5.20 -3.22
CA ALA A 18 12.43 -5.69 -2.23
C ALA A 18 11.46 -6.68 -2.86
N GLU A 19 10.83 -7.50 -2.02
CA GLU A 19 9.90 -8.54 -2.44
C GLU A 19 8.55 -8.34 -1.74
N LEU A 20 7.48 -8.22 -2.53
CA LEU A 20 6.10 -8.22 -2.04
C LEU A 20 5.63 -9.66 -1.81
N LYS A 21 5.58 -10.07 -0.54
CA LYS A 21 5.19 -11.42 -0.11
C LYS A 21 3.68 -11.62 -0.11
N GLU A 22 2.96 -10.68 0.46
CA GLU A 22 1.49 -10.71 0.53
C GLU A 22 0.94 -9.33 0.21
N PHE A 23 -0.20 -9.33 -0.47
CA PHE A 23 -0.99 -8.14 -0.76
C PHE A 23 -2.45 -8.47 -0.48
N ASN A 24 -3.07 -7.67 0.37
CA ASN A 24 -4.51 -7.71 0.62
C ASN A 24 -5.02 -6.28 0.71
N GLY A 25 -6.31 -6.07 0.53
CA GLY A 25 -6.89 -4.74 0.67
C GLY A 25 -8.40 -4.76 0.49
N GLU A 26 -9.01 -3.68 0.94
CA GLU A 26 -10.40 -3.34 0.69
C GLU A 26 -10.47 -2.09 -0.21
N ASP A 27 -11.66 -1.55 -0.40
CA ASP A 27 -11.88 -0.41 -1.31
C ASP A 27 -11.18 0.88 -0.84
N ASP A 28 -10.86 1.02 0.45
CA ASP A 28 -10.28 2.23 1.06
C ASP A 28 -8.85 2.06 1.61
N TYR A 29 -8.31 0.83 1.69
CA TYR A 29 -6.94 0.59 2.17
C TYR A 29 -6.29 -0.68 1.58
N VAL A 30 -4.96 -0.75 1.64
CA VAL A 30 -4.16 -1.93 1.28
C VAL A 30 -3.16 -2.28 2.38
N HIS A 31 -2.93 -3.57 2.57
CA HIS A 31 -1.93 -4.17 3.44
C HIS A 31 -0.90 -4.92 2.62
N LEU A 32 0.38 -4.64 2.89
CA LEU A 32 1.49 -5.28 2.22
C LEU A 32 2.39 -5.95 3.26
N LEU A 33 2.77 -7.20 2.99
CA LEU A 33 3.91 -7.84 3.64
C LEU A 33 5.10 -7.76 2.70
N VAL A 34 6.15 -7.04 3.10
CA VAL A 34 7.31 -6.76 2.24
C VAL A 34 8.59 -7.21 2.93
N HIS A 35 9.39 -8.00 2.23
CA HIS A 35 10.79 -8.22 2.58
C HIS A 35 11.63 -7.18 1.85
N TYR A 36 12.45 -6.41 2.56
CA TYR A 36 13.26 -5.36 1.94
C TYR A 36 14.65 -5.26 2.58
N PRO A 37 15.69 -4.84 1.82
CA PRO A 37 17.04 -4.73 2.37
C PRO A 37 17.16 -3.63 3.43
N PRO A 38 17.98 -3.80 4.48
CA PRO A 38 18.14 -2.79 5.53
C PRO A 38 18.75 -1.47 5.04
N LYS A 39 19.44 -1.48 3.89
CA LYS A 39 19.94 -0.26 3.21
C LYS A 39 18.82 0.65 2.67
N VAL A 40 17.62 0.11 2.48
CA VAL A 40 16.47 0.85 1.94
C VAL A 40 15.76 1.56 3.08
N ALA A 41 15.73 2.89 3.01
CA ALA A 41 14.91 3.69 3.91
C ALA A 41 13.43 3.40 3.65
N LEU A 42 12.71 2.90 4.66
CA LEU A 42 11.31 2.49 4.54
C LEU A 42 10.41 3.63 4.03
N SER A 43 10.66 4.86 4.45
CA SER A 43 9.93 6.04 3.97
C SER A 43 10.08 6.27 2.46
N LYS A 44 11.25 5.97 1.88
CA LYS A 44 11.45 6.06 0.42
C LYS A 44 10.66 5.00 -0.32
N LEU A 45 10.67 3.76 0.18
CA LEU A 45 9.90 2.66 -0.39
C LEU A 45 8.39 2.98 -0.37
N VAL A 46 7.86 3.40 0.78
CA VAL A 46 6.44 3.75 0.91
C VAL A 46 6.05 4.94 0.02
N ASN A 47 6.90 5.97 -0.07
CA ASN A 47 6.66 7.10 -0.96
C ASN A 47 6.59 6.67 -2.42
N SER A 48 7.47 5.76 -2.85
CA SER A 48 7.46 5.23 -4.21
C SER A 48 6.21 4.39 -4.46
N LEU A 49 5.88 3.47 -3.55
CA LEU A 49 4.69 2.60 -3.63
C LEU A 49 3.43 3.44 -3.81
N LYS A 50 3.23 4.46 -2.96
CA LYS A 50 2.06 5.34 -3.02
C LYS A 50 2.08 6.26 -4.23
N GLY A 51 3.23 6.83 -4.58
CA GLY A 51 3.37 7.78 -5.69
C GLY A 51 3.12 7.14 -7.05
N VAL A 52 3.80 6.03 -7.33
CA VAL A 52 3.72 5.32 -8.62
C VAL A 52 2.35 4.69 -8.81
N SER A 53 1.82 3.97 -7.81
CA SER A 53 0.46 3.40 -7.88
C SER A 53 -0.60 4.48 -8.10
N SER A 54 -0.55 5.58 -7.33
CA SER A 54 -1.46 6.71 -7.49
C SER A 54 -1.40 7.29 -8.91
N ARG A 55 -0.21 7.43 -9.49
CA ARG A 55 -0.07 7.98 -10.85
C ARG A 55 -0.66 7.02 -11.89
N ARG A 56 -0.25 5.75 -11.87
CA ARG A 56 -0.65 4.75 -12.88
C ARG A 56 -2.15 4.46 -12.78
N LEU A 57 -2.69 4.21 -11.59
CA LEU A 57 -4.10 3.91 -11.41
C LEU A 57 -5.01 5.09 -11.78
N ARG A 58 -4.62 6.33 -11.51
CA ARG A 58 -5.39 7.51 -11.96
C ARG A 58 -5.42 7.67 -13.48
N ILE A 59 -4.40 7.20 -14.20
CA ILE A 59 -4.35 7.25 -15.65
C ILE A 59 -5.20 6.12 -16.23
N GLU A 60 -5.01 4.90 -15.73
CA GLU A 60 -5.67 3.69 -16.23
C GLU A 60 -7.18 3.67 -15.91
N TYR A 61 -7.57 4.19 -14.73
CA TYR A 61 -8.95 4.17 -14.23
C TYR A 61 -9.55 5.57 -14.12
N ALA A 62 -9.19 6.49 -15.03
CA ALA A 62 -9.61 7.89 -14.97
C ALA A 62 -11.14 8.12 -14.88
N GLY A 63 -11.95 7.17 -15.35
CA GLY A 63 -13.42 7.20 -15.26
C GLY A 63 -14.00 6.67 -13.95
N GLU A 64 -13.28 5.80 -13.23
CA GLU A 64 -13.71 5.21 -11.95
C GLU A 64 -13.13 5.98 -10.76
N VAL A 65 -11.91 6.51 -10.91
CA VAL A 65 -11.19 7.27 -9.89
C VAL A 65 -11.65 8.72 -9.93
N ASN A 66 -12.78 8.99 -9.29
CA ASN A 66 -13.36 10.33 -9.25
C ASN A 66 -12.47 11.29 -8.42
N ARG A 67 -11.79 12.20 -9.12
CA ARG A 67 -10.88 13.20 -8.52
C ARG A 67 -11.56 14.13 -7.51
N VAL A 68 -12.87 14.35 -7.66
CA VAL A 68 -13.68 15.21 -6.77
C VAL A 68 -13.93 14.49 -5.45
N ILE A 69 -14.34 13.22 -5.51
CA ILE A 69 -14.57 12.38 -4.31
C ILE A 69 -13.26 12.15 -3.54
N MET A 70 -12.16 11.95 -4.26
CA MET A 70 -10.85 11.73 -3.62
C MET A 70 -10.15 13.00 -3.14
N HIS A 71 -10.79 14.19 -3.23
CA HIS A 71 -10.18 15.49 -2.89
C HIS A 71 -8.77 15.68 -3.49
N GLY A 72 -8.56 15.18 -4.71
CA GLY A 72 -7.28 15.21 -5.42
C GLY A 72 -6.19 14.25 -4.90
N ARG A 73 -6.44 13.41 -3.89
CA ARG A 73 -5.47 12.48 -3.28
C ARG A 73 -5.99 11.05 -3.31
N PHE A 74 -5.26 10.20 -4.04
CA PHE A 74 -5.56 8.78 -4.11
C PHE A 74 -5.27 8.03 -2.81
N TRP A 75 -4.12 8.29 -2.19
CA TRP A 75 -3.77 7.72 -0.89
C TRP A 75 -3.82 8.80 0.20
N SER A 76 -4.17 8.39 1.43
CA SER A 76 -3.91 9.20 2.63
C SER A 76 -2.44 9.62 2.70
N ARG A 77 -2.13 10.73 3.38
CA ARG A 77 -0.72 11.11 3.64
C ARG A 77 -0.04 10.14 4.60
N SER A 78 -0.78 9.58 5.55
CA SER A 78 -0.27 8.65 6.55
C SER A 78 -0.01 7.26 5.96
N TYR A 79 0.81 6.49 6.65
CA TYR A 79 0.98 5.05 6.47
C TYR A 79 1.35 4.43 7.81
N PHE A 80 1.15 3.12 7.94
CA PHE A 80 1.63 2.36 9.08
C PHE A 80 2.69 1.38 8.65
N ALA A 81 3.68 1.20 9.51
CA ALA A 81 4.75 0.24 9.34
C ALA A 81 5.06 -0.40 10.68
N GLY A 82 5.06 -1.73 10.70
CA GLY A 82 5.49 -2.53 11.84
C GLY A 82 6.41 -3.64 11.37
N SER A 83 7.47 -3.91 12.12
CA SER A 83 8.33 -5.06 11.85
C SER A 83 7.62 -6.34 12.27
N CYS A 84 7.44 -7.28 11.34
CA CYS A 84 7.03 -8.65 11.67
C CYS A 84 8.28 -9.44 12.06
N ALA A 85 8.68 -9.40 13.34
CA ALA A 85 9.76 -10.22 13.87
C ALA A 85 9.30 -11.68 13.98
N GLY A 86 9.16 -12.40 12.86
CA GLY A 86 8.63 -13.77 12.84
C GLY A 86 7.24 -13.94 13.48
N ALA A 87 6.54 -12.85 13.79
CA ALA A 87 5.29 -12.87 14.53
C ALA A 87 4.10 -13.04 13.58
N PRO A 88 3.10 -13.84 13.95
CA PRO A 88 2.08 -14.33 13.03
C PRO A 88 1.16 -13.20 12.54
N ILE A 89 0.38 -13.52 11.50
CA ILE A 89 -0.79 -12.79 10.97
C ILE A 89 -1.70 -12.10 12.03
N THR A 90 -1.61 -12.52 13.30
CA THR A 90 -2.32 -11.98 14.46
C THR A 90 -2.02 -10.51 14.76
N VAL A 91 -0.79 -10.02 14.50
CA VAL A 91 -0.45 -8.61 14.74
C VAL A 91 -1.07 -7.69 13.69
N VAL A 92 -1.08 -8.13 12.42
CA VAL A 92 -1.79 -7.43 11.33
C VAL A 92 -3.28 -7.41 11.61
N ARG A 93 -3.85 -8.53 12.08
CA ARG A 93 -5.25 -8.62 12.48
C ARG A 93 -5.60 -7.67 13.63
N GLN A 94 -4.77 -7.58 14.67
CA GLN A 94 -4.98 -6.62 15.76
C GLN A 94 -4.89 -5.17 15.28
N TYR A 95 -4.01 -4.86 14.33
CA TYR A 95 -3.94 -3.52 13.74
C TYR A 95 -5.20 -3.17 12.95
N ILE A 96 -5.73 -4.11 12.16
CA ILE A 96 -6.99 -3.95 11.42
C ILE A 96 -8.17 -3.78 12.39
N GLU A 97 -8.23 -4.59 13.46
CA GLU A 97 -9.28 -4.51 14.49
C GLU A 97 -9.22 -3.19 15.30
N GLN A 98 -8.04 -2.57 15.42
CA GLN A 98 -7.84 -1.30 16.13
C GLN A 98 -8.05 -0.06 15.25
N GLN A 99 -8.12 -0.21 13.93
CA GLN A 99 -8.59 0.87 13.06
C GLN A 99 -10.11 1.01 13.25
N LYS A 100 -10.52 2.05 13.97
CA LYS A 100 -11.93 2.39 14.20
C LYS A 100 -12.68 2.45 12.88
N ARG A 101 -13.72 1.63 12.76
CA ARG A 101 -14.72 1.73 11.70
C ARG A 101 -15.37 3.12 11.74
N PRO A 102 -15.49 3.84 10.61
CA PRO A 102 -16.34 5.03 10.57
C PRO A 102 -17.81 4.60 10.79
N TYR A 103 -18.57 5.45 11.47
CA TYR A 103 -20.04 5.37 11.50
C TYR A 103 -20.63 5.71 10.13
#